data_AF-A0AAD9DCL2-F1
#
_entry.id   AF-A0AAD9DCL2-F1
#
_cell.length_a   1.000
_cell.length_b   1.000
_cell.length_c   1.000
_cell.angle_alpha   90.00
_cell.angle_beta   90.00
_cell.angle_gamma   90.00
#
_symmetry.space_group_name_H-M   'P 1'
#
loop_
_entity.id
_entity.type
_entity.pdbx_description
1 polymer ?
#
loop_
_entity_poly.entity_id
_entity_poly.type
_entity_poly.pdbx_seq_one_letter_code
_entity_poly.pdbx_strand_id
1 'polypeptide(L)'
;MADHEATPEWNNDTADTVFIYTGGRAPQHITRARIHKSVKVIHGEAFSNNPHLISVEIHDGVERVMIMAFCNCTSLRSIKLLGVKVIEEGAFYNCISLTDVKLGVKLETIGDDTFAHCSSLKQMTIPFARTIGKHAFTNCTQLTDLALPEGLERVGLNALKNCPSLKRIAMPLKDGMFVGKGALDCPNLSTLSLVGGIHHLVYSSPLEHWRNEMKDDMRSINKILPKTAEREKNNAIQRWAEPLLFKIHHYKMEHHSYGILKEANTLLERALFIQSGGVRTRRR
;
A
#
# COMPACT_ATOMS: atom_id res chain seq x y z
N MET A 1 -23.61 -0.06 -63.52
CA MET A 1 -24.08 -0.70 -62.28
C MET A 1 -23.10 -0.31 -61.21
N ALA A 2 -23.44 0.70 -60.43
CA ALA A 2 -22.62 1.21 -59.33
C ALA A 2 -23.21 0.62 -58.06
N ASP A 3 -22.41 -0.17 -57.34
CA ASP A 3 -22.77 -0.74 -56.06
C ASP A 3 -22.74 0.38 -55.01
N HIS A 4 -23.92 0.69 -54.48
CA HIS A 4 -24.06 1.55 -53.31
C HIS A 4 -23.63 0.74 -52.07
N GLU A 5 -22.48 1.12 -51.50
CA GLU A 5 -22.09 0.72 -50.15
C GLU A 5 -23.15 1.20 -49.15
N ALA A 6 -23.82 0.24 -48.51
CA ALA A 6 -24.69 0.51 -47.38
C ALA A 6 -23.83 0.93 -46.18
N THR A 7 -23.96 2.20 -45.79
CA THR A 7 -23.43 2.72 -44.53
C THR A 7 -24.10 2.01 -43.35
N PRO A 8 -23.38 1.56 -42.30
CA PRO A 8 -24.02 0.99 -41.12
C PRO A 8 -24.78 2.08 -40.36
N GLU A 9 -26.09 1.92 -40.24
CA GLU A 9 -26.97 2.76 -39.43
C GLU A 9 -26.54 2.70 -37.97
N TRP A 10 -26.21 3.87 -37.40
CA TRP A 10 -25.92 4.01 -35.98
C TRP A 10 -27.24 3.96 -35.21
N ASN A 11 -27.65 2.75 -34.84
CA ASN A 11 -28.78 2.58 -33.95
C ASN A 11 -28.39 3.06 -32.54
N ASN A 12 -28.90 4.24 -32.21
CA ASN A 12 -28.86 4.84 -30.89
C ASN A 12 -29.71 3.98 -29.96
N ASP A 13 -29.08 3.10 -29.17
CA ASP A 13 -29.79 2.34 -28.14
C ASP A 13 -28.98 2.29 -26.84
N THR A 14 -29.60 2.78 -25.78
CA THR A 14 -29.10 2.95 -24.42
C THR A 14 -29.01 1.62 -23.68
N ALA A 15 -28.16 0.71 -24.14
CA ALA A 15 -27.75 -0.45 -23.37
C ALA A 15 -26.49 -0.11 -22.56
N ASP A 16 -26.56 -0.33 -21.24
CA ASP A 16 -25.48 -0.28 -20.24
C ASP A 16 -24.42 -1.35 -20.58
N THR A 17 -23.76 -1.21 -21.74
CA THR A 17 -23.02 -2.27 -22.41
C THR A 17 -21.67 -2.44 -21.72
N VAL A 18 -21.41 -3.64 -21.21
CA VAL A 18 -20.14 -3.97 -20.57
C VAL A 18 -19.08 -4.22 -21.65
N PHE A 19 -18.05 -3.38 -21.69
CA PHE A 19 -16.92 -3.58 -22.59
C PHE A 19 -16.06 -4.77 -22.14
N ILE A 20 -15.81 -5.72 -23.03
CA ILE A 20 -14.95 -6.88 -22.74
C ILE A 20 -13.51 -6.55 -23.12
N TYR A 21 -12.64 -6.41 -22.13
CA TYR A 21 -11.23 -6.13 -22.33
C TYR A 21 -10.43 -7.41 -22.58
N THR A 22 -9.79 -7.49 -23.74
CA THR A 22 -8.89 -8.59 -24.13
C THR A 22 -7.43 -8.15 -24.30
N GLY A 23 -7.16 -6.83 -24.25
CA GLY A 23 -5.83 -6.24 -24.43
C GLY A 23 -5.90 -4.83 -25.03
N GLY A 24 -4.74 -4.14 -25.07
CA GLY A 24 -4.62 -2.82 -25.70
C GLY A 24 -5.27 -1.68 -24.90
N ARG A 25 -5.74 -0.64 -25.61
CA ARG A 25 -6.41 0.54 -25.04
C ARG A 25 -7.92 0.44 -25.22
N ALA A 26 -8.66 0.69 -24.16
CA ALA A 26 -10.12 0.68 -24.14
C ALA A 26 -10.69 1.98 -24.76
N PRO A 27 -11.89 1.90 -25.38
CA PRO A 27 -12.60 3.08 -25.89
C PRO A 27 -12.88 4.09 -24.76
N GLN A 28 -12.82 5.39 -25.06
CA GLN A 28 -12.84 6.47 -24.05
C GLN A 28 -14.25 6.83 -23.51
N HIS A 29 -15.30 6.17 -23.99
CA HIS A 29 -16.70 6.46 -23.68
C HIS A 29 -17.39 5.35 -22.88
N ILE A 30 -16.62 4.36 -22.40
CA ILE A 30 -17.20 3.21 -21.69
C ILE A 30 -17.52 3.56 -20.23
N THR A 31 -18.61 3.00 -19.72
CA THR A 31 -19.05 3.16 -18.32
C THR A 31 -18.74 1.93 -17.47
N ARG A 32 -18.65 0.75 -18.09
CA ARG A 32 -18.37 -0.52 -17.43
C ARG A 32 -17.43 -1.38 -18.28
N ALA A 33 -16.54 -2.10 -17.62
CA ALA A 33 -15.67 -3.06 -18.28
C ALA A 33 -15.62 -4.39 -17.53
N ARG A 34 -15.36 -5.48 -18.27
CA ARG A 34 -15.01 -6.79 -17.72
C ARG A 34 -13.72 -7.26 -18.36
N ILE A 35 -12.78 -7.69 -17.54
CA ILE A 35 -11.54 -8.29 -18.01
C ILE A 35 -11.82 -9.72 -18.47
N HIS A 36 -11.49 -10.03 -19.72
CA HIS A 36 -11.66 -11.38 -20.26
C HIS A 36 -10.75 -12.38 -19.53
N LYS A 37 -11.25 -13.60 -19.27
CA LYS A 37 -10.58 -14.64 -18.48
C LYS A 37 -9.14 -15.01 -18.90
N SER A 38 -8.78 -14.76 -20.17
CA SER A 38 -7.43 -15.02 -20.69
C SER A 38 -6.41 -13.96 -20.30
N VAL A 39 -6.85 -12.78 -19.87
CA VAL A 39 -5.99 -11.65 -19.56
C VAL A 39 -5.30 -11.90 -18.24
N LYS A 40 -3.97 -11.92 -18.26
CA LYS A 40 -3.12 -12.03 -17.07
C LYS A 40 -2.56 -10.68 -16.60
N VAL A 41 -2.51 -9.70 -17.51
CA VAL A 41 -1.93 -8.39 -17.29
C VAL A 41 -2.86 -7.34 -17.87
N ILE A 42 -3.24 -6.35 -17.07
CA ILE A 42 -3.88 -5.14 -17.60
C ILE A 42 -2.76 -4.20 -18.00
N HIS A 43 -2.64 -3.93 -19.30
CA HIS A 43 -1.53 -3.16 -19.87
C HIS A 43 -1.54 -1.70 -19.44
N GLY A 44 -0.38 -1.06 -19.61
CA GLY A 44 -0.23 0.35 -19.27
C GLY A 44 -1.21 1.21 -20.07
N GLU A 45 -1.75 2.22 -19.41
CA GLU A 45 -2.76 3.15 -19.96
C GLU A 45 -4.04 2.49 -20.52
N ALA A 46 -4.29 1.20 -20.27
CA ALA A 46 -5.39 0.44 -20.88
C ALA A 46 -6.75 1.14 -20.76
N PHE A 47 -7.03 1.76 -19.62
CA PHE A 47 -8.24 2.52 -19.33
C PHE A 47 -7.93 3.98 -18.98
N SER A 48 -6.72 4.47 -19.23
CA SER A 48 -6.35 5.84 -18.86
C SER A 48 -7.27 6.87 -19.55
N ASN A 49 -7.60 7.93 -18.83
CA ASN A 49 -8.47 9.03 -19.24
C ASN A 49 -9.89 8.60 -19.64
N ASN A 50 -10.44 7.58 -18.96
CA ASN A 50 -11.86 7.22 -19.06
C ASN A 50 -12.67 7.86 -17.93
N PRO A 51 -13.12 9.12 -18.05
CA PRO A 51 -13.81 9.82 -16.98
C PRO A 51 -15.20 9.25 -16.68
N HIS A 52 -15.77 8.44 -17.58
CA HIS A 52 -17.09 7.83 -17.43
C HIS A 52 -17.05 6.40 -16.90
N LEU A 53 -15.87 5.77 -16.79
CA LEU A 53 -15.74 4.40 -16.32
C LEU A 53 -16.06 4.34 -14.83
N ILE A 54 -17.16 3.67 -14.49
CA ILE A 54 -17.70 3.56 -13.12
C ILE A 54 -17.22 2.28 -12.43
N SER A 55 -17.10 1.18 -13.17
CA SER A 55 -16.77 -0.13 -12.62
C SER A 55 -16.01 -1.03 -13.60
N VAL A 56 -15.15 -1.88 -13.03
CA VAL A 56 -14.36 -2.87 -13.78
C VAL A 56 -14.45 -4.21 -13.05
N GLU A 57 -14.97 -5.22 -13.74
CA GLU A 57 -15.00 -6.60 -13.25
C GLU A 57 -13.69 -7.30 -13.60
N ILE A 58 -12.88 -7.58 -12.57
CA ILE A 58 -11.56 -8.21 -12.69
C ILE A 58 -11.63 -9.59 -12.04
N HIS A 59 -11.24 -10.63 -12.78
CA HIS A 59 -11.14 -11.99 -12.26
C HIS A 59 -9.78 -12.23 -11.57
N ASP A 60 -9.72 -13.22 -10.67
CA ASP A 60 -8.54 -13.53 -9.84
C ASP A 60 -7.33 -14.08 -10.63
N GLY A 61 -7.48 -14.23 -11.94
CA GLY A 61 -6.40 -14.65 -12.84
C GLY A 61 -5.51 -13.50 -13.30
N VAL A 62 -5.89 -12.24 -13.05
CA VAL A 62 -5.06 -11.06 -13.36
C VAL A 62 -3.97 -10.93 -12.30
N GLU A 63 -2.72 -10.95 -12.73
CA GLU A 63 -1.53 -10.96 -11.85
C GLU A 63 -0.88 -9.59 -11.74
N ARG A 64 -1.11 -8.69 -12.71
CA ARG A 64 -0.45 -7.38 -12.77
C ARG A 64 -1.34 -6.30 -13.37
N VAL A 65 -1.29 -5.12 -12.76
CA VAL A 65 -1.84 -3.87 -13.31
C VAL A 65 -0.66 -2.95 -13.61
N MET A 66 -0.46 -2.64 -14.89
CA MET A 66 0.69 -1.87 -15.35
C MET A 66 0.51 -0.35 -15.18
N ILE A 67 1.60 0.36 -15.44
CA ILE A 67 1.72 1.82 -15.33
C ILE A 67 0.49 2.56 -15.89
N MET A 68 -0.10 3.45 -15.08
CA MET A 68 -1.22 4.32 -15.47
C MET A 68 -2.47 3.61 -16.02
N ALA A 69 -2.65 2.30 -15.79
CA ALA A 69 -3.73 1.52 -16.39
C ALA A 69 -5.13 2.13 -16.21
N PHE A 70 -5.43 2.75 -15.07
CA PHE A 70 -6.69 3.45 -14.77
C PHE A 70 -6.47 4.92 -14.39
N CYS A 71 -5.35 5.52 -14.82
CA CYS A 71 -5.06 6.93 -14.52
C CYS A 71 -6.17 7.84 -15.06
N ASN A 72 -6.63 8.81 -14.26
CA ASN A 72 -7.74 9.73 -14.57
C ASN A 72 -9.09 9.04 -14.85
N CYS A 73 -9.34 7.84 -14.34
CA CYS A 73 -10.69 7.25 -14.29
C CYS A 73 -11.53 7.92 -13.19
N THR A 74 -11.90 9.18 -13.39
CA THR A 74 -12.47 10.04 -12.34
C THR A 74 -13.83 9.57 -11.79
N SER A 75 -14.59 8.76 -12.55
CA SER A 75 -15.86 8.16 -12.08
C SER A 75 -15.72 6.76 -11.48
N LEU A 76 -14.52 6.15 -11.49
CA LEU A 76 -14.33 4.78 -11.00
C LEU A 76 -14.57 4.75 -9.49
N ARG A 77 -15.57 3.97 -9.03
CA ARG A 77 -15.99 3.98 -7.63
C ARG A 77 -15.40 2.85 -6.80
N SER A 78 -15.25 1.69 -7.40
CA SER A 78 -14.78 0.49 -6.71
C SER A 78 -13.94 -0.39 -7.63
N ILE A 79 -12.92 -1.06 -7.07
CA ILE A 79 -12.15 -2.06 -7.80
C ILE A 79 -11.72 -3.22 -6.91
N LYS A 80 -11.72 -4.43 -7.48
CA LYS A 80 -11.31 -5.67 -6.81
C LYS A 80 -10.09 -6.26 -7.51
N LEU A 81 -8.98 -6.40 -6.78
CA LEU A 81 -7.67 -6.83 -7.27
C LEU A 81 -7.18 -8.03 -6.45
N LEU A 82 -7.99 -9.09 -6.37
CA LEU A 82 -7.73 -10.22 -5.46
C LEU A 82 -6.60 -11.15 -5.95
N GLY A 83 -6.39 -11.24 -7.26
CA GLY A 83 -5.33 -12.03 -7.89
C GLY A 83 -4.01 -11.29 -8.12
N VAL A 84 -4.00 -9.97 -7.94
CA VAL A 84 -2.91 -9.09 -8.40
C VAL A 84 -1.73 -9.15 -7.45
N LYS A 85 -0.53 -9.34 -8.00
CA LYS A 85 0.76 -9.32 -7.29
C LYS A 85 1.42 -7.95 -7.32
N VAL A 86 1.28 -7.23 -8.43
CA VAL A 86 1.95 -5.94 -8.63
C VAL A 86 0.96 -4.94 -9.21
N ILE A 87 0.84 -3.80 -8.54
CA ILE A 87 0.20 -2.60 -9.06
C ILE A 87 1.31 -1.60 -9.33
N GLU A 88 1.54 -1.28 -10.60
CA GLU A 88 2.63 -0.40 -11.03
C GLU A 88 2.28 1.09 -10.89
N GLU A 89 3.24 1.93 -11.26
CA GLU A 89 3.21 3.38 -11.06
C GLU A 89 1.93 4.04 -11.60
N GLY A 90 1.30 4.89 -10.79
CA GLY A 90 0.16 5.71 -11.20
C GLY A 90 -1.07 4.92 -11.67
N ALA A 91 -1.18 3.62 -11.40
CA ALA A 91 -2.23 2.77 -11.94
C ALA A 91 -3.65 3.29 -11.64
N PHE A 92 -3.86 3.95 -10.49
CA PHE A 92 -5.13 4.60 -10.10
C PHE A 92 -4.95 6.10 -9.82
N TYR A 93 -3.93 6.73 -10.40
CA TYR A 93 -3.67 8.15 -10.22
C TYR A 93 -4.92 8.97 -10.57
N ASN A 94 -5.31 9.87 -9.68
CA ASN A 94 -6.44 10.79 -9.87
C ASN A 94 -7.79 10.09 -10.14
N CYS A 95 -8.00 8.89 -9.58
CA CYS A 95 -9.33 8.27 -9.50
C CYS A 95 -10.15 8.90 -8.36
N ILE A 96 -10.57 10.16 -8.55
CA ILE A 96 -11.15 10.99 -7.48
C ILE A 96 -12.42 10.42 -6.83
N SER A 97 -13.19 9.58 -7.54
CA SER A 97 -14.41 8.93 -7.02
C SER A 97 -14.17 7.55 -6.39
N LEU A 98 -12.93 7.07 -6.36
CA LEU A 98 -12.60 5.73 -5.87
C LEU A 98 -12.77 5.69 -4.35
N THR A 99 -13.72 4.88 -3.88
CA THR A 99 -14.07 4.74 -2.46
C THR A 99 -13.78 3.36 -1.90
N ASP A 100 -13.90 2.30 -2.72
CA ASP A 100 -13.74 0.90 -2.29
C ASP A 100 -12.65 0.19 -3.11
N VAL A 101 -11.52 -0.13 -2.48
CA VAL A 101 -10.43 -0.90 -3.11
C VAL A 101 -10.24 -2.18 -2.33
N LYS A 102 -10.47 -3.32 -2.99
CA LYS A 102 -10.26 -4.65 -2.39
C LYS A 102 -9.00 -5.26 -2.95
N LEU A 103 -8.00 -5.45 -2.09
CA LEU A 103 -6.72 -6.06 -2.43
C LEU A 103 -6.67 -7.51 -1.95
N GLY A 104 -5.96 -8.36 -2.69
CA GLY A 104 -5.73 -9.76 -2.31
C GLY A 104 -4.46 -9.98 -1.51
N VAL A 105 -4.35 -11.15 -0.88
CA VAL A 105 -3.17 -11.59 -0.09
C VAL A 105 -1.94 -11.88 -0.95
N LYS A 106 -2.09 -11.95 -2.28
CA LYS A 106 -0.99 -12.15 -3.23
C LYS A 106 -0.24 -10.86 -3.57
N LEU A 107 -0.74 -9.71 -3.12
CA LEU A 107 -0.16 -8.41 -3.45
C LEU A 107 1.21 -8.22 -2.81
N GLU A 108 2.23 -7.99 -3.62
CA GLU A 108 3.61 -7.80 -3.17
C GLU A 108 4.04 -6.32 -3.23
N THR A 109 3.56 -5.59 -4.23
CA THR A 109 4.02 -4.22 -4.53
C THR A 109 2.88 -3.30 -4.91
N ILE A 110 2.86 -2.13 -4.26
CA ILE A 110 2.11 -0.93 -4.67
C ILE A 110 3.15 0.09 -5.15
N GLY A 111 3.11 0.45 -6.43
CA GLY A 111 4.06 1.33 -7.09
C GLY A 111 3.94 2.80 -6.69
N ASP A 112 4.82 3.62 -7.26
CA ASP A 112 4.84 5.06 -7.03
C ASP A 112 3.51 5.68 -7.53
N ASP A 113 3.01 6.70 -6.83
CA ASP A 113 1.80 7.47 -7.19
C ASP A 113 0.49 6.66 -7.39
N THR A 114 0.47 5.37 -7.02
CA THR A 114 -0.60 4.42 -7.38
C THR A 114 -2.00 4.93 -7.09
N PHE A 115 -2.25 5.44 -5.88
CA PHE A 115 -3.54 6.00 -5.44
C PHE A 115 -3.43 7.50 -5.14
N ALA A 116 -2.41 8.19 -5.68
CA ALA A 116 -2.30 9.63 -5.48
C ALA A 116 -3.55 10.34 -6.03
N HIS A 117 -4.04 11.34 -5.29
CA HIS A 117 -5.26 12.09 -5.60
C HIS A 117 -6.57 11.27 -5.62
N CYS A 118 -6.61 10.06 -5.04
CA CYS A 118 -7.86 9.34 -4.75
C CYS A 118 -8.61 10.00 -3.58
N SER A 119 -9.13 11.20 -3.78
CA SER A 119 -9.66 12.09 -2.74
C SER A 119 -10.94 11.60 -2.06
N SER A 120 -11.65 10.63 -2.66
CA SER A 120 -12.82 9.96 -2.03
C SER A 120 -12.48 8.67 -1.29
N LEU A 121 -11.23 8.20 -1.32
CA LEU A 121 -10.84 6.98 -0.62
C LEU A 121 -10.90 7.22 0.90
N LYS A 122 -11.79 6.51 1.59
CA LYS A 122 -12.03 6.71 3.04
C LYS A 122 -11.23 5.76 3.91
N GLN A 123 -11.22 4.49 3.54
CA GLN A 123 -10.56 3.45 4.30
C GLN A 123 -9.93 2.45 3.34
N MET A 124 -8.82 1.87 3.77
CA MET A 124 -8.18 0.82 3.00
C MET A 124 -7.44 -0.15 3.93
N THR A 125 -7.56 -1.43 3.62
CA THR A 125 -6.77 -2.49 4.23
C THR A 125 -5.84 -3.05 3.18
N ILE A 126 -4.54 -3.02 3.44
CA ILE A 126 -3.54 -3.67 2.62
C ILE A 126 -3.22 -5.00 3.31
N PRO A 127 -3.78 -6.13 2.85
CA PRO A 127 -3.63 -7.41 3.54
C PRO A 127 -2.19 -7.96 3.42
N PHE A 128 -1.54 -7.70 2.29
CA PHE A 128 -0.14 -8.02 2.06
C PHE A 128 0.46 -6.99 1.10
N ALA A 129 1.74 -6.65 1.33
CA ALA A 129 2.62 -5.89 0.46
C ALA A 129 3.99 -5.78 1.15
N ARG A 130 5.09 -5.92 0.40
CA ARG A 130 6.44 -5.60 0.88
C ARG A 130 6.78 -4.13 0.66
N THR A 131 6.28 -3.54 -0.42
CA THR A 131 6.62 -2.18 -0.81
C THR A 131 5.37 -1.34 -1.07
N ILE A 132 5.34 -0.15 -0.47
CA ILE A 132 4.48 0.97 -0.84
C ILE A 132 5.38 2.06 -1.43
N GLY A 133 5.10 2.44 -2.66
CA GLY A 133 5.88 3.38 -3.46
C GLY A 133 5.87 4.81 -2.92
N LYS A 134 6.68 5.65 -3.56
CA LYS A 134 6.67 7.10 -3.31
C LYS A 134 5.31 7.66 -3.67
N HIS A 135 4.84 8.62 -2.90
CA HIS A 135 3.59 9.33 -3.16
C HIS A 135 2.32 8.46 -3.27
N ALA A 136 2.37 7.16 -2.95
CA ALA A 136 1.35 6.18 -3.28
C ALA A 136 -0.08 6.55 -2.83
N PHE A 137 -0.23 7.32 -1.75
CA PHE A 137 -1.50 7.80 -1.20
C PHE A 137 -1.51 9.34 -1.02
N THR A 138 -0.64 10.08 -1.72
CA THR A 138 -0.56 11.55 -1.59
C THR A 138 -1.91 12.17 -1.92
N ASN A 139 -2.34 13.17 -1.15
CA ASN A 139 -3.62 13.87 -1.34
C ASN A 139 -4.86 12.96 -1.30
N CYS A 140 -4.82 11.82 -0.59
CA CYS A 140 -6.02 11.05 -0.25
C CYS A 140 -6.77 11.76 0.90
N THR A 141 -7.48 12.85 0.57
CA THR A 141 -7.96 13.82 1.56
C THR A 141 -9.05 13.28 2.49
N GLN A 142 -9.82 12.27 2.09
CA GLN A 142 -10.83 11.61 2.92
C GLN A 142 -10.35 10.34 3.64
N LEU A 143 -9.09 9.94 3.47
CA LEU A 143 -8.57 8.72 4.07
C LEU A 143 -8.49 8.87 5.59
N THR A 144 -9.36 8.19 6.33
CA THR A 144 -9.43 8.23 7.80
C THR A 144 -8.66 7.10 8.45
N ASP A 145 -8.59 5.94 7.80
CA ASP A 145 -7.96 4.73 8.33
C ASP A 145 -7.22 3.98 7.22
N LEU A 146 -5.95 3.65 7.48
CA LEU A 146 -5.12 2.80 6.62
C LEU A 146 -4.45 1.73 7.48
N ALA A 147 -4.78 0.47 7.22
CA ALA A 147 -4.13 -0.68 7.85
C ALA A 147 -2.99 -1.19 6.96
N LEU A 148 -1.75 -1.10 7.46
CA LEU A 148 -0.56 -1.59 6.78
C LEU A 148 -0.30 -3.07 7.13
N PRO A 149 0.24 -3.87 6.19
CA PRO A 149 0.45 -5.30 6.39
C PRO A 149 1.69 -5.57 7.23
N GLU A 150 1.68 -6.62 8.06
CA GLU A 150 2.82 -7.02 8.89
C GLU A 150 4.13 -7.23 8.10
N GLY A 151 4.01 -7.70 6.86
CA GLY A 151 5.14 -7.98 5.97
C GLY A 151 5.85 -6.75 5.40
N LEU A 152 5.34 -5.53 5.63
CA LEU A 152 5.82 -4.31 4.97
C LEU A 152 7.29 -4.02 5.26
N GLU A 153 8.08 -3.79 4.21
CA GLU A 153 9.52 -3.50 4.25
C GLU A 153 9.82 -2.04 3.93
N ARG A 154 9.00 -1.43 3.08
CA ARG A 154 9.27 -0.09 2.56
C ARG A 154 8.01 0.72 2.43
N VAL A 155 8.07 1.94 2.96
CA VAL A 155 7.15 3.04 2.68
C VAL A 155 7.94 4.15 2.00
N GLY A 156 7.54 4.50 0.78
CA GLY A 156 8.24 5.47 -0.05
C GLY A 156 8.18 6.91 0.48
N LEU A 157 9.02 7.77 -0.12
CA LEU A 157 9.02 9.20 0.11
C LEU A 157 7.60 9.78 -0.09
N ASN A 158 7.13 10.60 0.84
CA ASN A 158 5.83 11.27 0.75
C ASN A 158 4.63 10.33 0.55
N ALA A 159 4.73 9.04 0.87
CA ALA A 159 3.68 8.05 0.59
C ALA A 159 2.28 8.47 1.05
N LEU A 160 2.13 9.09 2.23
CA LEU A 160 0.85 9.56 2.78
C LEU A 160 0.82 11.09 2.93
N LYS A 161 1.59 11.81 2.12
CA LYS A 161 1.64 13.27 2.22
C LYS A 161 0.27 13.90 1.96
N ASN A 162 -0.09 14.92 2.74
CA ASN A 162 -1.33 15.68 2.60
C ASN A 162 -2.61 14.81 2.74
N CYS A 163 -2.64 13.89 3.70
CA CYS A 163 -3.85 13.15 4.10
C CYS A 163 -4.47 13.77 5.37
N PRO A 164 -5.21 14.91 5.30
CA PRO A 164 -5.73 15.61 6.47
C PRO A 164 -6.76 14.81 7.28
N SER A 165 -7.46 13.85 6.71
CA SER A 165 -8.42 13.04 7.47
C SER A 165 -7.78 11.90 8.25
N LEU A 166 -6.50 11.57 7.96
CA LEU A 166 -5.80 10.44 8.55
C LEU A 166 -5.29 10.83 9.93
N LYS A 167 -6.03 10.42 10.97
CA LYS A 167 -5.70 10.70 12.38
C LYS A 167 -4.85 9.62 13.01
N ARG A 168 -4.99 8.38 12.54
CA ARG A 168 -4.33 7.20 13.11
C ARG A 168 -3.75 6.35 12.00
N ILE A 169 -2.56 5.82 12.25
CA ILE A 169 -1.97 4.79 11.39
C ILE A 169 -1.44 3.65 12.23
N ALA A 170 -1.75 2.45 11.77
CA ALA A 170 -1.31 1.18 12.34
C ALA A 170 -0.08 0.69 11.57
N MET A 171 1.10 0.72 12.18
CA MET A 171 2.36 0.35 11.54
C MET A 171 3.00 -0.90 12.18
N PRO A 172 3.57 -1.82 11.37
CA PRO A 172 4.21 -3.04 11.86
C PRO A 172 5.72 -2.88 12.20
N LEU A 173 6.21 -1.65 12.38
CA LEU A 173 7.64 -1.24 12.45
C LEU A 173 8.63 -2.39 12.68
N LYS A 174 9.40 -2.80 11.66
CA LYS A 174 10.39 -3.87 11.78
C LYS A 174 11.83 -3.39 11.51
N ASP A 175 12.81 -4.14 11.99
CA ASP A 175 14.23 -3.91 11.73
C ASP A 175 14.51 -3.84 10.23
N GLY A 176 15.28 -2.84 9.80
CA GLY A 176 15.56 -2.57 8.37
C GLY A 176 14.39 -2.01 7.54
N MET A 177 13.22 -1.73 8.14
CA MET A 177 12.12 -1.09 7.43
C MET A 177 12.51 0.32 6.97
N PHE A 178 12.37 0.60 5.67
CA PHE A 178 12.61 1.93 5.14
C PHE A 178 11.34 2.77 5.22
N VAL A 179 11.41 3.90 5.93
CA VAL A 179 10.37 4.93 5.93
C VAL A 179 10.94 6.18 5.28
N GLY A 180 10.47 6.47 4.06
CA GLY A 180 10.92 7.61 3.29
C GLY A 180 10.63 8.94 3.98
N LYS A 181 11.44 9.96 3.69
CA LYS A 181 11.19 11.33 4.17
C LYS A 181 9.77 11.77 3.76
N GLY A 182 9.02 12.32 4.71
CA GLY A 182 7.65 12.78 4.50
C GLY A 182 6.62 11.66 4.27
N ALA A 183 7.01 10.38 4.42
CA ALA A 183 6.10 9.24 4.22
C ALA A 183 4.80 9.35 5.02
N LEU A 184 4.84 9.99 6.19
CA LEU A 184 3.73 10.17 7.12
C LEU A 184 3.39 11.66 7.31
N ASP A 185 3.64 12.50 6.28
CA ASP A 185 3.41 13.94 6.29
C ASP A 185 1.91 14.27 6.20
N CYS A 186 1.17 13.85 7.22
CA CYS A 186 -0.27 14.00 7.33
C CYS A 186 -0.60 15.15 8.33
N PRO A 187 -1.37 16.16 7.89
CA PRO A 187 -1.64 17.37 8.70
C PRO A 187 -2.16 17.08 10.09
N ASN A 188 -3.12 16.17 10.18
CA ASN A 188 -3.87 15.89 11.41
C ASN A 188 -3.54 14.53 12.03
N LEU A 189 -2.45 13.88 11.59
CA LEU A 189 -1.99 12.65 12.21
C LEU A 189 -1.62 12.96 13.67
N SER A 190 -2.30 12.28 14.58
CA SER A 190 -2.21 12.51 16.03
C SER A 190 -1.89 11.23 16.79
N THR A 191 -2.08 10.05 16.18
CA THR A 191 -1.74 8.77 16.80
C THR A 191 -1.01 7.86 15.82
N LEU A 192 0.10 7.31 16.30
CA LEU A 192 0.75 6.15 15.70
C LEU A 192 0.51 4.94 16.62
N SER A 193 -0.01 3.84 16.07
CA SER A 193 -0.14 2.57 16.80
C SER A 193 0.76 1.51 16.16
N LEU A 194 1.31 0.63 17.01
CA LEU A 194 1.98 -0.58 16.55
C LEU A 194 0.94 -1.68 16.37
N VAL A 195 1.01 -2.38 15.25
CA VAL A 195 0.17 -3.55 14.98
C VAL A 195 1.01 -4.75 14.57
N GLY A 196 0.43 -5.93 14.75
CA GLY A 196 1.05 -7.20 14.42
C GLY A 196 2.01 -7.75 15.47
N GLY A 197 2.90 -8.64 15.07
CA GLY A 197 3.71 -9.48 15.99
C GLY A 197 4.42 -8.76 17.14
N ILE A 198 4.85 -7.50 16.95
CA ILE A 198 5.46 -6.68 18.02
C ILE A 198 4.45 -6.34 19.11
N HIS A 199 3.20 -6.02 18.75
CA HIS A 199 2.14 -5.77 19.73
C HIS A 199 1.80 -7.03 20.54
N HIS A 200 1.92 -8.24 19.97
CA HIS A 200 1.61 -9.50 20.67
C HIS A 200 2.78 -10.04 21.52
N LEU A 201 4.03 -9.90 21.07
CA LEU A 201 5.24 -10.34 21.80
C LEU A 201 5.45 -9.65 23.14
N VAL A 202 5.16 -8.35 23.11
CA VAL A 202 5.30 -7.41 24.21
C VAL A 202 4.50 -7.89 25.42
N TYR A 203 3.48 -8.75 25.27
CA TYR A 203 2.67 -9.29 26.38
C TYR A 203 3.26 -10.49 27.14
N SER A 204 4.46 -10.98 26.79
CA SER A 204 5.15 -12.03 27.57
C SER A 204 5.88 -11.47 28.81
N SER A 205 5.85 -12.21 29.93
CA SER A 205 6.38 -11.81 31.25
C SER A 205 7.87 -11.38 31.28
N PRO A 206 8.80 -11.98 30.52
CA PRO A 206 10.21 -11.56 30.53
C PRO A 206 10.49 -10.21 29.85
N LEU A 207 9.55 -9.68 29.07
CA LEU A 207 9.69 -8.47 28.24
C LEU A 207 8.84 -7.30 28.75
N GLU A 208 8.29 -7.41 29.96
CA GLU A 208 7.39 -6.41 30.51
C GLU A 208 8.04 -5.05 30.75
N HIS A 209 9.31 -5.03 31.14
CA HIS A 209 10.08 -3.79 31.28
C HIS A 209 10.23 -3.07 29.93
N TRP A 210 10.65 -3.80 28.90
CA TRP A 210 10.83 -3.28 27.54
C TRP A 210 9.50 -2.83 26.90
N ARG A 211 8.42 -3.60 27.12
CA ARG A 211 7.04 -3.21 26.79
C ARG A 211 6.69 -1.84 27.35
N ASN A 212 6.97 -1.63 28.64
CA ASN A 212 6.60 -0.42 29.34
C ASN A 212 7.42 0.76 28.83
N GLU A 213 8.72 0.56 28.59
CA GLU A 213 9.60 1.56 27.99
C GLU A 213 9.15 1.96 26.58
N MET A 214 8.82 1.00 25.71
CA MET A 214 8.27 1.30 24.38
C MET A 214 6.92 2.01 24.45
N LYS A 215 6.04 1.61 25.38
CA LYS A 215 4.76 2.29 25.63
C LYS A 215 4.99 3.72 26.11
N ASP A 216 6.03 3.98 26.90
CA ASP A 216 6.39 5.30 27.39
C ASP A 216 6.96 6.19 26.29
N ASP A 217 7.82 5.63 25.44
CA ASP A 217 8.32 6.31 24.24
C ASP A 217 7.15 6.64 23.29
N MET A 218 6.22 5.70 23.05
CA MET A 218 5.01 5.94 22.24
C MET A 218 4.06 6.96 22.88
N ARG A 219 3.86 6.92 24.20
CA ARG A 219 3.06 7.92 24.93
C ARG A 219 3.68 9.31 24.80
N SER A 220 5.00 9.40 24.88
CA SER A 220 5.75 10.65 24.72
C SER A 220 5.57 11.22 23.33
N ILE A 221 5.68 10.38 22.29
CA ILE A 221 5.44 10.75 20.89
C ILE A 221 3.99 11.24 20.70
N ASN A 222 3.00 10.48 21.17
CA ASN A 222 1.59 10.84 21.01
C ASN A 222 1.19 12.10 21.80
N LYS A 223 1.97 12.51 22.83
CA LYS A 223 1.78 13.77 23.56
C LYS A 223 2.30 14.98 22.79
N ILE A 224 3.37 14.82 22.00
CA ILE A 224 4.00 15.92 21.25
C ILE A 224 3.41 16.07 19.85
N LEU A 225 3.06 14.98 19.17
CA LEU A 225 2.54 14.98 17.79
C LEU A 225 1.39 15.97 17.54
N PRO A 226 0.38 16.11 18.45
CA PRO A 226 -0.70 17.07 18.25
C PRO A 226 -0.25 18.54 18.31
N LYS A 227 0.88 18.82 18.96
CA LYS A 227 1.43 20.16 19.18
C LYS A 227 2.55 20.53 18.22
N THR A 228 3.13 19.54 17.53
CA THR A 228 4.21 19.74 16.56
C THR A 228 3.67 20.41 15.30
N ALA A 229 4.32 21.48 14.86
CA ALA A 229 4.00 22.14 13.61
C ALA A 229 4.09 21.12 12.44
N GLU A 230 3.17 21.22 11.48
CA GLU A 230 3.00 20.23 10.41
C GLU A 230 4.32 19.88 9.68
N ARG A 231 5.11 20.91 9.34
CA ARG A 231 6.41 20.77 8.65
C ARG A 231 7.49 20.08 9.49
N GLU A 232 7.31 20.00 10.80
CA GLU A 232 8.27 19.45 11.76
C GLU A 232 7.88 18.05 12.26
N LYS A 233 6.65 17.61 12.01
CA LYS A 233 6.15 16.28 12.43
C LYS A 233 7.03 15.15 11.90
N ASN A 234 7.50 15.24 10.66
CA ASN A 234 8.38 14.23 10.08
C ASN A 234 9.73 14.14 10.82
N ASN A 235 10.32 15.29 11.13
CA ASN A 235 11.59 15.33 11.88
C ASN A 235 11.39 14.84 13.31
N ALA A 236 10.25 15.15 13.93
CA ALA A 236 9.90 14.61 15.24
C ALA A 236 9.74 13.08 15.17
N ILE A 237 8.94 12.55 14.25
CA ILE A 237 8.74 11.10 14.09
C ILE A 237 10.07 10.39 13.83
N GLN A 238 10.92 10.90 12.92
CA GLN A 238 12.21 10.28 12.63
C GLN A 238 13.18 10.30 13.82
N ARG A 239 13.35 11.47 14.48
CA ARG A 239 14.21 11.61 15.67
C ARG A 239 13.79 10.70 16.82
N TRP A 240 12.50 10.34 16.89
CA TRP A 240 11.96 9.47 17.94
C TRP A 240 11.91 7.99 17.53
N ALA A 241 11.70 7.69 16.25
CA ALA A 241 11.69 6.31 15.74
C ALA A 241 13.10 5.71 15.71
N GLU A 242 14.13 6.50 15.41
CA GLU A 242 15.53 6.04 15.37
C GLU A 242 16.01 5.43 16.70
N PRO A 243 15.84 6.08 17.88
CA PRO A 243 16.16 5.46 19.17
C PRO A 243 15.36 4.18 19.44
N LEU A 244 14.09 4.15 19.06
CA LEU A 244 13.24 2.97 19.26
C LEU A 244 13.75 1.78 18.43
N LEU A 245 14.09 2.03 17.17
CA LEU A 245 14.71 1.06 16.25
C LEU A 245 16.09 0.61 16.77
N PHE A 246 16.87 1.53 17.32
CA PHE A 246 18.16 1.21 17.92
C PHE A 246 18.02 0.34 19.19
N LYS A 247 17.08 0.65 20.09
CA LYS A 247 16.79 -0.18 21.28
C LYS A 247 16.34 -1.59 20.87
N ILE A 248 15.48 -1.68 19.85
CA ILE A 248 15.08 -2.96 19.24
C ILE A 248 16.32 -3.73 18.77
N HIS A 249 17.26 -3.06 18.10
CA HIS A 249 18.49 -3.67 17.58
C HIS A 249 19.46 -4.11 18.68
N HIS A 250 19.71 -3.27 19.69
CA HIS A 250 20.62 -3.54 20.80
C HIS A 250 20.17 -4.77 21.61
N TYR A 251 18.88 -4.83 21.93
CA TYR A 251 18.28 -5.92 22.70
C TYR A 251 18.45 -7.29 22.02
N LYS A 252 18.37 -7.31 20.68
CA LYS A 252 18.58 -8.51 19.86
C LYS A 252 20.01 -9.05 19.95
N MET A 253 20.99 -8.17 20.16
CA MET A 253 22.41 -8.55 20.25
C MET A 253 22.77 -9.07 21.64
N GLU A 254 22.24 -8.47 22.71
CA GLU A 254 22.66 -8.78 24.09
C GLU A 254 22.12 -10.10 24.64
N HIS A 255 20.92 -10.55 24.25
CA HIS A 255 20.26 -11.62 24.98
C HIS A 255 20.47 -13.05 24.45
N HIS A 256 21.09 -13.28 23.28
CA HIS A 256 21.41 -14.61 22.72
C HIS A 256 20.32 -15.71 22.94
N SER A 257 19.04 -15.34 22.97
CA SER A 257 17.94 -16.17 23.50
C SER A 257 17.46 -17.26 22.52
N TYR A 258 18.34 -18.14 22.04
CA TYR A 258 17.97 -19.25 21.16
C TYR A 258 17.11 -20.35 21.84
N GLY A 259 17.00 -20.36 23.18
CA GLY A 259 16.35 -21.46 23.94
C GLY A 259 14.90 -21.20 24.38
N ILE A 260 14.62 -20.07 25.02
CA ILE A 260 13.28 -19.73 25.55
C ILE A 260 12.34 -19.22 24.43
N LEU A 261 12.90 -18.85 23.27
CA LEU A 261 12.15 -18.44 22.07
C LEU A 261 11.74 -19.62 21.17
N LYS A 262 12.05 -20.86 21.54
CA LYS A 262 11.73 -22.05 20.72
C LYS A 262 10.25 -22.42 20.73
N GLU A 263 9.50 -21.98 21.74
CA GLU A 263 8.02 -21.98 21.72
C GLU A 263 7.44 -20.66 21.15
N ALA A 264 8.25 -19.60 21.09
CA ALA A 264 7.96 -18.32 20.43
C ALA A 264 8.46 -18.31 18.97
N ASN A 265 8.16 -19.39 18.25
CA ASN A 265 8.71 -19.79 16.95
C ASN A 265 8.35 -18.88 15.75
N THR A 266 8.14 -17.58 15.95
CA THR A 266 7.56 -16.68 14.92
C THR A 266 8.22 -15.31 14.78
N LEU A 267 9.14 -14.87 15.65
CA LEU A 267 9.50 -13.44 15.66
C LEU A 267 10.96 -13.07 15.36
N LEU A 268 11.81 -14.05 15.09
CA LEU A 268 13.12 -13.82 14.47
C LEU A 268 13.33 -14.63 13.18
N GLU A 269 12.66 -15.77 13.02
CA GLU A 269 13.05 -16.79 12.03
C GLU A 269 12.83 -16.42 10.56
N ARG A 270 12.08 -15.35 10.27
CA ARG A 270 11.96 -14.80 8.89
C ARG A 270 12.70 -13.49 8.65
N ALA A 271 13.35 -12.93 9.66
CA ALA A 271 14.25 -11.76 9.50
C ALA A 271 15.68 -12.17 9.12
N LEU A 272 15.98 -13.47 9.06
CA LEU A 272 17.25 -14.04 8.59
C LEU A 272 16.95 -15.21 7.65
N PHE A 273 16.81 -14.96 6.34
CA PHE A 273 16.96 -16.04 5.36
C PHE A 273 17.79 -15.57 4.15
N ILE A 274 19.07 -15.97 4.21
CA ILE A 274 20.04 -16.11 3.12
C ILE A 274 20.75 -14.82 2.67
N GLN A 275 21.83 -14.47 3.39
CA GLN A 275 23.09 -14.17 2.70
C GLN A 275 23.44 -15.39 1.82
N SER A 276 23.28 -15.29 0.50
CA SER A 276 23.85 -16.28 -0.43
C SER A 276 25.34 -16.03 -0.48
N GLY A 277 26.11 -17.01 -0.01
CA GLY A 277 27.50 -16.84 0.35
C GLY A 277 28.48 -16.85 -0.82
N GLY A 278 29.73 -16.57 -0.45
CA GLY A 278 30.87 -17.08 -1.19
C GLY A 278 32.09 -16.17 -1.14
N VAL A 279 32.90 -16.24 -0.08
CA VAL A 279 34.36 -16.28 -0.27
C VAL A 279 34.98 -17.30 0.69
N ARG A 280 35.82 -18.12 0.08
CA ARG A 280 36.46 -19.33 0.54
C ARG A 280 37.39 -19.14 1.74
N THR A 281 37.33 -20.17 2.59
CA THR A 281 38.40 -20.77 3.39
C THR A 281 39.85 -20.45 2.99
N ARG A 282 40.67 -20.12 3.99
CA ARG A 282 41.98 -20.77 4.19
C ARG A 282 42.22 -21.01 5.68
N ARG A 283 42.13 -22.29 6.05
CA ARG A 283 42.66 -22.86 7.30
C ARG A 283 44.19 -22.93 7.20
N ARG A 284 44.86 -22.78 8.34
CA ARG A 284 46.03 -23.61 8.67
C ARG A 284 45.51 -24.96 9.14
#